data_AF-X6M7X7-F1
#
_entry.id   AF-X6M7X7-F1
#
_cell.length_a   1.000
_cell.length_b   1.000
_cell.length_c   1.000
_cell.angle_alpha   90.00
_cell.angle_beta   90.00
_cell.angle_gamma   90.00
#
_symmetry.space_group_name_H-M   'P 1'
#
loop_
_entity.id
_entity.type
_entity.pdbx_description
1 polymer ?
#
loop_
_entity_poly.entity_id
_entity_poly.type
_entity_poly.pdbx_seq_one_letter_code
_entity_poly.pdbx_strand_id
1 'polypeptide(L)'
;MSNPIFRLKACWSVRFSVLLVVFVLIFMCIYRAKKQEESFAEIQQLFDSAHNWAALRKLHRQAPTPAILHIGVLLQDIVFIDEGNVERKDGIINFSRLMRLYEKIEMLSMYQQESYSFKEDTMIQQVLEEDFKAQEKLDDEHLWQFSSDVKEKDNKALGWKEQN
;
A
#
# COMPACT_ATOMS: atom_id res chain seq x y z
N MET A 1 -38.24 9.80 -15.97
CA MET A 1 -37.92 8.36 -16.15
C MET A 1 -36.42 8.24 -16.36
N SER A 2 -35.68 8.03 -15.27
CA SER A 2 -34.20 8.02 -15.27
C SER A 2 -33.68 6.59 -15.08
N ASN A 3 -32.83 6.15 -16.01
CA ASN A 3 -32.23 4.81 -16.02
C ASN A 3 -31.36 4.54 -14.78
N PRO A 4 -31.49 3.36 -14.13
CA PRO A 4 -30.75 3.01 -12.90
C PRO A 4 -29.28 2.59 -13.12
N ILE A 5 -28.79 2.59 -14.36
CA ILE A 5 -27.45 2.10 -14.73
C ILE A 5 -26.32 3.10 -14.39
N PHE A 6 -26.67 4.35 -14.05
CA PHE A 6 -25.67 5.40 -13.76
C PHE A 6 -25.21 5.49 -12.30
N ARG A 7 -25.72 4.66 -11.39
CA ARG A 7 -25.36 4.72 -9.96
C ARG A 7 -24.16 3.85 -9.55
N LEU A 8 -23.62 3.02 -10.43
CA LEU A 8 -22.51 2.10 -10.07
C LEU A 8 -21.09 2.63 -10.37
N LYS A 9 -20.94 3.85 -10.90
CA LYS A 9 -19.62 4.40 -11.26
C LYS A 9 -18.99 5.31 -10.19
N ALA A 10 -19.62 5.49 -9.03
CA ALA A 10 -19.17 6.47 -8.03
C ALA A 10 -18.65 5.87 -6.72
N CYS A 11 -18.66 4.55 -6.54
CA CYS A 11 -18.17 3.92 -5.32
C CYS A 11 -17.14 2.86 -5.75
N TRP A 12 -15.87 3.19 -5.59
CA TRP A 12 -14.70 2.30 -5.43
C TRP A 12 -13.47 3.19 -5.63
N SER A 13 -13.32 4.13 -4.71
CA SER A 13 -12.11 4.88 -4.50
C SER A 13 -11.85 4.85 -3.02
N VAL A 14 -10.57 4.67 -2.67
CA VAL A 14 -10.03 4.49 -1.32
C VAL A 14 -10.11 3.06 -0.79
N ARG A 15 -8.99 2.34 -0.93
CA ARG A 15 -8.47 1.52 0.16
C ARG A 15 -6.95 1.42 0.04
N PHE A 16 -6.28 1.94 1.05
CA PHE A 16 -4.85 1.79 1.31
C PHE A 16 -4.72 0.80 2.47
N SER A 17 -4.18 -0.37 2.17
CA SER A 17 -3.33 -1.18 3.05
C SER A 17 -2.40 -1.89 2.09
N VAL A 18 -1.16 -1.41 2.00
CA VAL A 18 -0.26 -1.65 0.84
C VAL A 18 -0.02 -3.14 0.55
N LEU A 19 -0.26 -4.05 1.52
CA LEU A 19 -0.22 -5.50 1.28
C LEU A 19 -1.56 -6.11 0.83
N LEU A 20 -2.71 -5.62 1.31
CA LEU A 20 -4.03 -6.15 0.96
C LEU A 20 -4.53 -5.60 -0.38
N VAL A 21 -4.08 -4.40 -0.77
CA VAL A 21 -4.32 -3.81 -2.08
C VAL A 21 -3.68 -4.65 -3.18
N VAL A 22 -2.47 -5.17 -2.97
CA VAL A 22 -1.82 -6.05 -3.95
C VAL A 22 -2.61 -7.35 -4.12
N PHE A 23 -3.10 -7.95 -3.03
CA PHE A 23 -3.86 -9.22 -3.10
C PHE A 23 -5.26 -9.06 -3.69
N VAL A 24 -5.98 -7.99 -3.32
CA VAL A 24 -7.30 -7.65 -3.90
C VAL A 24 -7.15 -7.21 -5.36
N LEU A 25 -6.08 -6.51 -5.73
CA LEU A 25 -5.84 -6.14 -7.14
C LEU A 25 -5.43 -7.36 -7.97
N ILE A 26 -4.64 -8.30 -7.45
CA ILE A 26 -4.37 -9.59 -8.13
C ILE A 26 -5.67 -10.37 -8.38
N PHE A 27 -6.63 -10.34 -7.43
CA PHE A 27 -7.95 -10.95 -7.63
C PHE A 27 -8.87 -10.13 -8.56
N MET A 28 -8.75 -8.81 -8.57
CA MET A 28 -9.50 -7.90 -9.46
C MET A 28 -8.95 -7.84 -10.90
N CYS A 29 -7.73 -8.33 -11.13
CA CYS A 29 -7.12 -8.51 -12.45
C CYS A 29 -7.94 -9.43 -13.38
N ILE A 30 -8.89 -10.21 -12.85
CA ILE A 30 -9.75 -11.08 -13.65
C ILE A 30 -10.78 -10.26 -14.48
N TYR A 31 -11.06 -8.98 -14.19
CA TYR A 31 -12.26 -8.31 -14.76
C TYR A 31 -12.12 -6.90 -15.39
N ARG A 32 -10.94 -6.28 -15.62
CA ARG A 32 -10.92 -4.86 -16.09
C ARG A 32 -10.04 -4.49 -17.28
N ALA A 33 -10.47 -3.39 -17.92
CA ALA A 33 -10.10 -2.91 -19.25
C ALA A 33 -8.58 -2.66 -19.44
N LYS A 34 -8.06 -3.09 -20.60
CA LYS A 34 -6.64 -3.06 -21.03
C LYS A 34 -5.85 -1.79 -20.69
N LYS A 35 -6.47 -0.60 -20.67
CA LYS A 35 -5.79 0.66 -20.32
C LYS A 35 -5.36 0.73 -18.85
N GLN A 36 -6.04 0.05 -17.94
CA GLN A 36 -5.68 0.03 -16.52
C GLN A 36 -4.63 -1.04 -16.18
N GLU A 37 -4.39 -1.98 -17.09
CA GLU A 37 -3.43 -3.08 -16.92
C GLU A 37 -1.98 -2.56 -16.95
N GLU A 38 -1.67 -1.65 -17.89
CA GLU A 38 -0.35 -1.02 -17.99
C GLU A 38 0.00 -0.22 -16.74
N SER A 39 -0.90 0.67 -16.29
CA SER A 39 -0.69 1.44 -15.07
C SER A 39 -0.57 0.57 -13.82
N PHE A 40 -1.28 -0.57 -13.78
CA PHE A 40 -1.14 -1.52 -12.67
C PHE A 40 0.21 -2.24 -12.72
N ALA A 41 0.66 -2.67 -13.89
CA ALA A 41 1.96 -3.31 -14.07
C ALA A 41 3.11 -2.37 -13.67
N GLU A 42 3.01 -1.08 -13.97
CA GLU A 42 3.98 -0.07 -13.53
C GLU A 42 4.05 0.04 -12.00
N ILE A 43 2.90 0.08 -11.33
CA ILE A 43 2.83 0.11 -9.86
C ILE A 43 3.40 -1.20 -9.29
N GLN A 44 3.07 -2.36 -9.88
CA GLN A 44 3.59 -3.64 -9.43
C GLN A 44 5.12 -3.73 -9.55
N GLN A 45 5.70 -3.21 -10.63
CA GLN A 45 7.16 -3.14 -10.78
C GLN A 45 7.80 -2.19 -9.76
N LEU A 46 7.13 -1.08 -9.44
CA LEU A 46 7.62 -0.13 -8.44
C LEU A 46 7.66 -0.73 -7.03
N PHE A 47 6.62 -1.49 -6.67
CA PHE A 47 6.47 -2.19 -5.40
C PHE A 47 7.00 -3.64 -5.45
N ASP A 48 7.88 -3.95 -6.38
CA ASP A 48 8.53 -5.25 -6.38
C ASP A 48 9.49 -5.35 -5.18
N SER A 49 9.36 -6.44 -4.42
CA SER A 49 10.22 -6.72 -3.28
C SER A 49 11.60 -7.24 -3.69
N ALA A 50 11.78 -7.57 -4.98
CA ALA A 50 13.06 -7.99 -5.53
C ALA A 50 14.21 -7.02 -5.17
N HIS A 51 15.37 -7.61 -4.89
CA HIS A 51 16.58 -6.88 -4.48
C HIS A 51 16.34 -5.90 -3.31
N ASN A 52 15.51 -6.31 -2.34
CA ASN A 52 15.16 -5.50 -1.17
C ASN A 52 14.52 -4.17 -1.60
N TRP A 53 13.45 -4.20 -2.38
CA TRP A 53 12.68 -3.01 -2.78
C TRP A 53 13.51 -1.97 -3.55
N ALA A 54 14.43 -2.41 -4.41
CA ALA A 54 15.41 -1.51 -5.05
C ALA A 54 14.76 -0.37 -5.86
N ALA A 55 13.66 -0.67 -6.58
CA ALA A 55 12.90 0.32 -7.34
C ALA A 55 12.24 1.36 -6.43
N LEU A 56 11.54 0.91 -5.39
CA LEU A 56 10.91 1.78 -4.40
C LEU A 56 11.93 2.66 -3.65
N ARG A 57 13.09 2.09 -3.30
CA ARG A 57 14.20 2.84 -2.68
C ARG A 57 14.82 3.88 -3.61
N LYS A 58 14.87 3.61 -4.92
CA LYS A 58 15.26 4.61 -5.92
C LYS A 58 14.23 5.74 -5.97
N LEU A 59 12.95 5.42 -5.94
CA LEU A 59 11.88 6.42 -5.92
C LEU A 59 11.94 7.29 -4.64
N HIS A 60 12.11 6.69 -3.46
CA HIS A 60 12.25 7.45 -2.21
C HIS A 60 13.39 8.48 -2.23
N ARG A 61 14.48 8.21 -2.96
CA ARG A 61 15.60 9.16 -3.11
C ARG A 61 15.31 10.31 -4.07
N GLN A 62 14.35 10.12 -4.96
CA GLN A 62 13.96 11.09 -6.00
C GLN A 62 12.68 11.85 -5.65
N ALA A 63 11.97 11.42 -4.60
CA ALA A 63 10.70 12.00 -4.21
C ALA A 63 10.90 13.43 -3.66
N PRO A 64 10.17 14.44 -4.18
CA PRO A 64 10.16 15.77 -3.59
C PRO A 64 9.35 15.76 -2.29
N THR A 65 9.64 16.68 -1.38
CA THR A 65 8.77 16.97 -0.22
C THR A 65 7.55 17.80 -0.68
N PRO A 66 6.37 17.66 -0.05
CA PRO A 66 5.99 16.69 0.99
C PRO A 66 5.62 15.31 0.39
N ALA A 67 6.16 14.23 0.94
CA ALA A 67 5.89 12.85 0.51
C ALA A 67 5.77 11.87 1.68
N ILE A 68 4.85 10.90 1.56
CA ILE A 68 4.72 9.79 2.51
C ILE A 68 5.48 8.60 1.94
N LEU A 69 6.63 8.28 2.54
CA LEU A 69 7.45 7.14 2.17
C LEU A 69 6.88 5.83 2.73
N HIS A 70 7.22 4.70 2.10
CA HIS A 70 6.83 3.40 2.61
C HIS A 70 7.55 3.08 3.94
N ILE A 71 6.81 3.15 5.04
CA ILE A 71 7.32 3.01 6.41
C ILE A 71 7.99 1.65 6.64
N GLY A 72 7.42 0.54 6.15
CA GLY A 72 7.99 -0.79 6.35
C GLY A 72 9.43 -0.95 5.83
N VAL A 73 9.74 -0.40 4.65
CA VAL A 73 11.10 -0.43 4.06
C VAL A 73 12.06 0.45 4.87
N LEU A 74 11.58 1.59 5.38
CA LEU A 74 12.38 2.45 6.24
C LEU A 74 12.68 1.78 7.59
N LEU A 75 11.68 1.16 8.21
CA LEU A 75 11.85 0.42 9.46
C LEU A 75 12.79 -0.77 9.29
N GLN A 76 12.71 -1.48 8.17
CA GLN A 76 13.67 -2.54 7.84
C GLN A 76 15.11 -2.03 7.82
N ASP A 77 15.36 -0.83 7.29
CA ASP A 77 16.71 -0.24 7.30
C ASP A 77 17.18 0.08 8.73
N ILE A 78 16.29 0.63 9.56
CA ILE A 78 16.59 0.95 10.95
C ILE A 78 16.94 -0.33 11.71
N VAL A 79 16.10 -1.36 11.61
CA VAL A 79 16.33 -2.66 12.25
C VAL A 79 17.63 -3.30 11.75
N PHE A 80 17.88 -3.26 10.44
CA PHE A 80 19.09 -3.84 9.85
C PHE A 80 20.37 -3.13 10.34
N ILE A 81 20.35 -1.80 10.46
CA ILE A 81 21.48 -1.04 11.02
C ILE A 81 21.69 -1.37 12.50
N ASP A 82 20.59 -1.48 13.25
CA ASP A 82 20.59 -1.67 14.69
C ASP A 82 21.08 -3.06 15.09
N GLU A 83 20.57 -4.11 14.44
CA GLU A 83 20.93 -5.53 14.69
C GLU A 83 22.25 -5.93 14.01
N GLY A 84 22.53 -5.37 12.82
CA GLY A 84 23.69 -5.77 12.02
C GLY A 84 25.03 -5.21 12.49
N ASN A 85 25.04 -4.25 13.44
CA ASN A 85 26.26 -3.61 13.94
C ASN A 85 26.30 -3.66 15.47
N VAL A 86 27.42 -4.14 16.02
CA VAL A 86 27.67 -4.07 17.47
C VAL A 86 27.66 -2.61 17.94
N GLU A 87 26.95 -2.36 19.03
CA GLU A 87 26.84 -1.04 19.65
C GLU A 87 28.20 -0.51 20.10
N ARG A 88 29.06 -1.41 20.60
CA ARG A 88 30.43 -1.11 20.99
C ARG A 88 31.41 -1.97 20.19
N LYS A 89 32.46 -1.33 19.68
CA LYS A 89 33.60 -1.98 19.07
C LYS A 89 34.80 -1.70 19.97
N ASP A 90 35.44 -2.74 20.48
CA ASP A 90 36.59 -2.65 21.39
C ASP A 90 36.31 -1.83 22.68
N GLY A 91 35.07 -1.91 23.19
CA GLY A 91 34.63 -1.18 24.38
C GLY A 91 34.23 0.28 24.14
N ILE A 92 34.45 0.80 22.92
CA ILE A 92 34.13 2.17 22.50
C ILE A 92 32.82 2.16 21.69
N ILE A 93 32.03 3.23 21.82
CA ILE A 93 30.78 3.40 21.07
C ILE A 93 31.06 3.39 19.56
N ASN A 94 30.28 2.62 18.81
CA ASN A 94 30.37 2.57 17.36
C ASN A 94 29.66 3.78 16.72
N PHE A 95 30.38 4.87 16.54
CA PHE A 95 29.86 6.08 15.89
C PHE A 95 29.40 5.83 14.45
N SER A 96 29.95 4.85 13.73
CA SER A 96 29.49 4.53 12.37
C SER A 96 28.06 3.99 12.37
N ARG A 97 27.67 3.22 13.38
CA ARG A 97 26.29 2.74 13.56
C ARG A 97 25.35 3.90 13.85
N LEU A 98 25.73 4.76 14.79
CA LEU A 98 24.93 5.93 15.18
C LEU A 98 24.75 6.91 14.03
N MET A 99 25.79 7.16 13.23
CA MET A 99 25.72 8.07 12.08
C MET A 99 24.73 7.55 11.03
N ARG A 100 24.77 6.25 10.71
CA ARG A 100 23.83 5.62 9.77
C ARG A 100 22.39 5.67 10.26
N LEU A 101 22.17 5.48 11.56
CA LEU A 101 20.84 5.59 12.16
C LEU A 101 20.33 7.03 12.11
N TYR A 102 21.20 7.99 12.44
CA TYR A 102 20.93 9.42 12.36
C TYR A 102 20.49 9.83 10.95
N GLU A 103 21.23 9.44 9.91
CA GLU A 103 20.90 9.74 8.51
C GLU A 103 19.48 9.29 8.13
N LYS A 104 19.04 8.12 8.63
CA LYS A 104 17.68 7.61 8.36
C LYS A 104 16.60 8.40 9.09
N ILE A 105 16.85 8.76 10.34
CA ILE A 105 15.90 9.55 11.14
C ILE A 105 15.81 10.98 10.62
N GLU A 106 16.94 11.61 10.30
CA GLU A 106 17.00 12.95 9.72
C GLU A 106 16.23 13.03 8.40
N MET A 107 16.42 12.03 7.52
CA MET A 107 15.62 11.91 6.30
C MET A 107 14.12 11.85 6.60
N LEU A 108 13.69 11.03 7.57
CA LEU A 108 12.27 10.93 7.95
C LEU A 108 11.74 12.25 8.50
N SER A 109 12.51 12.94 9.33
CA SER A 109 12.14 14.24 9.88
C SER A 109 11.95 15.29 8.79
N MET A 110 12.80 15.30 7.75
CA MET A 110 12.65 16.20 6.60
C MET A 110 11.29 16.02 5.90
N TYR A 111 10.83 14.79 5.69
CA TYR A 111 9.53 14.53 5.06
C TYR A 111 8.33 14.88 5.95
N GLN A 112 8.52 14.98 7.25
CA GLN A 112 7.47 15.34 8.22
C GLN A 112 7.37 16.85 8.47
N GLN A 113 8.38 17.64 8.07
CA GLN A 113 8.41 19.08 8.30
C GLN A 113 7.43 19.85 7.42
N GLU A 114 7.22 19.40 6.18
CA GLU A 114 6.37 20.08 5.22
C GLU A 114 4.95 19.52 5.27
N SER A 115 3.96 20.39 5.51
CA SER A 115 2.56 20.01 5.48
C SER A 115 2.04 19.95 4.04
N TYR A 116 1.12 19.03 3.79
CA TYR A 116 0.40 19.01 2.53
C TYR A 116 -0.56 20.19 2.43
N SER A 117 -0.57 20.87 1.29
CA SER A 117 -1.51 21.96 1.00
C SER A 117 -2.89 21.43 0.57
N PHE A 118 -3.56 20.65 1.43
CA PHE A 118 -4.96 20.27 1.25
C PHE A 118 -5.88 21.08 2.17
N LYS A 119 -7.11 21.34 1.71
CA LYS A 119 -8.16 21.92 2.55
C LYS A 119 -8.85 20.78 3.31
N GLU A 120 -8.89 20.88 4.63
CA GLU A 120 -9.60 19.92 5.46
C GLU A 120 -11.11 19.97 5.20
N ASP A 121 -11.70 18.79 5.02
CA ASP A 121 -13.15 18.59 4.86
C ASP A 121 -13.60 17.57 5.91
N THR A 122 -14.31 18.06 6.93
CA THR A 122 -14.77 17.24 8.04
C THR A 122 -15.78 16.18 7.63
N MET A 123 -16.56 16.42 6.57
CA MET A 123 -17.54 15.43 6.09
C MET A 123 -16.82 14.23 5.47
N ILE A 124 -15.81 14.50 4.63
CA ILE A 124 -15.01 13.42 4.02
C ILE A 124 -14.27 12.64 5.11
N GLN A 125 -13.69 13.32 6.10
CA GLN A 125 -12.99 12.67 7.21
C GLN A 125 -13.93 11.75 8.01
N GLN A 126 -15.14 12.22 8.34
CA GLN A 126 -16.12 11.41 9.07
C GLN A 126 -16.53 10.15 8.30
N VAL A 127 -16.82 10.28 7.00
CA VAL A 127 -17.16 9.13 6.15
C VAL A 127 -16.02 8.12 6.14
N LEU A 128 -14.77 8.58 5.98
CA LEU A 128 -13.61 7.69 6.00
C LEU A 128 -13.41 7.00 7.35
N GLU A 129 -13.62 7.70 8.47
CA GLU A 129 -13.51 7.12 9.81
C GLU A 129 -14.59 6.06 10.08
N GLU A 130 -15.83 6.31 9.66
CA GLU A 130 -16.92 5.34 9.78
C GLU A 130 -16.64 4.10 8.93
N ASP A 131 -16.16 4.29 7.69
CA ASP A 131 -15.76 3.21 6.81
C ASP A 131 -14.61 2.38 7.40
N PHE A 132 -13.58 3.02 7.97
CA PHE A 132 -12.48 2.31 8.63
C PHE A 132 -12.95 1.49 9.83
N LYS A 133 -13.85 2.04 10.67
CA LYS A 133 -14.43 1.31 11.81
C LYS A 133 -15.30 0.14 11.36
N ALA A 134 -16.04 0.28 10.27
CA ALA A 134 -16.83 -0.82 9.71
C ALA A 134 -15.92 -1.95 9.19
N GLN A 135 -14.79 -1.58 8.59
CA GLN A 135 -13.84 -2.52 7.99
C GLN A 135 -12.94 -3.22 9.01
N GLU A 136 -12.75 -2.66 10.21
CA GLU A 136 -12.00 -3.29 11.30
C GLU A 136 -12.57 -4.67 11.69
N LYS A 137 -13.87 -4.89 11.44
CA LYS A 137 -14.55 -6.15 11.75
C LYS A 137 -14.44 -7.21 10.64
N LEU A 138 -13.81 -6.88 9.51
CA LEU A 138 -13.61 -7.81 8.40
C LEU A 138 -12.28 -8.54 8.59
N ASP A 139 -12.34 -9.80 8.99
CA ASP A 139 -11.16 -10.66 9.01
C ASP A 139 -10.88 -11.27 7.62
N ASP A 140 -9.71 -11.90 7.49
CA ASP A 140 -9.26 -12.52 6.24
C ASP A 140 -10.19 -13.65 5.77
N GLU A 141 -10.82 -14.37 6.69
CA GLU A 141 -11.73 -15.48 6.38
C GLU A 141 -13.03 -14.94 5.76
N HIS A 142 -13.62 -13.90 6.34
CA HIS A 142 -14.80 -13.23 5.80
C HIS A 142 -14.51 -12.63 4.42
N LEU A 143 -13.33 -12.03 4.23
CA LEU A 143 -12.90 -11.52 2.92
C LEU A 143 -12.74 -12.63 1.88
N TRP A 144 -12.14 -13.76 2.27
CA TRP A 144 -11.97 -14.90 1.39
C TRP A 144 -13.31 -15.53 0.98
N GLN A 145 -14.22 -15.72 1.93
CA GLN A 145 -15.57 -16.23 1.69
C GLN A 145 -16.34 -15.31 0.74
N PHE A 146 -16.32 -14.00 1.01
CA PHE A 146 -16.98 -13.01 0.16
C PHE A 146 -16.43 -13.03 -1.28
N SER A 147 -15.10 -13.11 -1.43
CA SER A 147 -14.47 -13.19 -2.75
C SER A 147 -14.84 -14.48 -3.49
N SER A 148 -14.89 -15.61 -2.80
CA SER A 148 -15.27 -16.90 -3.36
C SER A 148 -16.72 -16.91 -3.84
N ASP A 149 -17.64 -16.38 -3.04
CA ASP A 149 -19.05 -16.23 -3.40
C ASP A 149 -19.25 -15.38 -4.66
N VAL A 150 -18.50 -14.29 -4.79
CA VAL A 150 -18.53 -13.42 -5.97
C VAL A 150 -17.99 -14.17 -7.18
N LYS A 151 -16.85 -14.85 -7.06
CA LYS A 151 -16.27 -15.66 -8.14
C LYS A 151 -17.24 -16.73 -8.64
N GLU A 152 -17.94 -17.43 -7.74
CA GLU A 152 -18.94 -18.42 -8.14
C GLU A 152 -20.11 -17.82 -8.92
N LYS A 153 -20.60 -16.65 -8.49
CA LYS A 153 -21.71 -15.95 -9.16
C LYS A 153 -21.30 -15.51 -10.55
N ASP A 154 -20.09 -14.99 -10.71
CA ASP A 154 -19.53 -14.57 -12.00
C ASP A 154 -19.34 -15.77 -12.93
N ASN A 155 -18.79 -16.88 -12.44
CA ASN A 155 -18.62 -18.11 -13.22
C ASN A 155 -19.97 -18.64 -13.72
N LYS A 156 -21.00 -18.62 -12.87
CA LYS A 156 -22.38 -19.02 -13.22
C LYS A 156 -22.96 -18.08 -14.30
N ALA A 157 -22.75 -16.76 -14.20
CA ALA A 157 -23.24 -15.79 -15.16
C ALA A 157 -22.52 -15.88 -16.53
N LEU A 158 -21.23 -16.22 -16.53
CA LEU A 158 -20.40 -16.33 -17.74
C LEU A 158 -20.45 -17.73 -18.39
N GLY A 159 -21.13 -18.70 -17.77
CA GLY A 159 -21.22 -20.06 -18.28
C GLY A 159 -19.88 -20.81 -18.30
N TRP A 160 -18.90 -20.38 -17.50
CA TRP A 160 -17.61 -21.03 -17.39
C TRP A 160 -17.77 -22.39 -16.69
N LYS A 161 -17.45 -23.48 -17.39
CA LYS A 161 -17.27 -24.81 -16.80
C LYS A 161 -15.78 -25.02 -16.59
N GLU A 162 -15.36 -25.24 -15.35
CA GLU A 162 -13.99 -25.69 -15.05
C GLU A 162 -13.70 -26.94 -15.89
N GLN A 163 -12.71 -26.83 -16.77
CA GLN A 163 -12.18 -27.98 -17.50
C GLN A 163 -11.30 -28.75 -16.52
N ASN A 164 -11.75 -29.97 -16.20
CA ASN A 164 -11.06 -30.95 -15.35
C ASN A 164 -9.61 -31.21 -15.77
#